data_AF-A0A6A4QFP0-F1
#
_entry.id   AF-A0A6A4QFP0-F1
#
_cell.length_a   1.000
_cell.length_b   1.000
_cell.length_c   1.000
_cell.angle_alpha   90.00
_cell.angle_beta   90.00
_cell.angle_gamma   90.00
#
_symmetry.space_group_name_H-M   'P 1'
#
loop_
_entity.id
_entity.type
_entity.pdbx_description
1 polymer ?
#
loop_
_entity_poly.entity_id
_entity_poly.type
_entity_poly.pdbx_seq_one_letter_code
_entity_poly.pdbx_strand_id
1 'polypeptide(L)' 'MVFAVNQDKLGVQGKKVKNDTNLEVWAGSLSGNKTAVILWNRSSSNATVTASWSDIGLKLGTKVDARDLWVV' A
#
# COMPACT_ATOMS: atom_id res chain seq x y z
N MET A 1 -5.41 -3.52 13.05
CA MET A 1 -4.32 -2.93 13.85
C MET A 1 -3.07 -2.80 13.01
N VAL A 2 -2.58 -1.57 12.85
CA VAL A 2 -1.36 -1.24 12.08
C VAL A 2 -0.09 -1.97 12.56
N PHE A 3 -0.05 -2.41 13.82
CA PHE A 3 1.06 -3.18 14.40
C PHE A 3 1.30 -4.54 13.74
N ALA A 4 0.26 -5.18 13.19
CA ALA A 4 0.38 -6.49 12.54
C ALA A 4 1.11 -6.40 11.18
N VAL A 5 1.09 -5.24 10.52
CA VAL A 5 1.83 -5.01 9.27
C VAL A 5 3.33 -4.91 9.55
N ASN A 6 3.71 -4.24 10.64
CA ASN A 6 5.11 -4.10 11.04
C ASN A 6 5.71 -5.40 11.65
N GLN A 7 4.87 -6.30 12.15
CA GLN A 7 5.29 -7.61 12.71
C GLN A 7 5.08 -8.77 11.73
N ASP A 8 4.84 -8.50 10.44
CA ASP A 8 4.67 -9.57 9.45
C ASP A 8 5.99 -10.33 9.27
N LYS A 9 5.92 -11.66 9.43
CA LYS A 9 7.07 -12.58 9.42
C LYS A 9 7.89 -12.57 8.13
N LEU A 10 7.39 -11.99 7.03
CA LEU A 10 8.15 -11.86 5.79
C LEU A 10 9.26 -10.81 5.87
N GLY A 11 9.16 -9.81 6.75
CA GLY A 11 10.18 -8.76 6.90
C GLY A 11 10.45 -7.97 5.61
N VAL A 12 9.57 -8.04 4.61
CA VAL A 12 9.74 -7.32 3.34
C VAL A 12 9.37 -5.87 3.59
N GLN A 13 10.39 -5.02 3.65
CA GLN A 13 10.23 -3.58 3.74
C GLN A 13 9.40 -3.09 2.54
N GLY A 14 8.31 -2.39 2.81
CA GLY A 14 7.51 -1.75 1.77
C GLY A 14 8.40 -0.86 0.91
N LYS A 15 8.31 -1.01 -0.41
CA LYS A 15 9.07 -0.21 -1.37
C LYS A 15 8.19 0.92 -1.90
N LYS A 16 8.78 2.08 -2.13
CA LYS A 16 8.13 3.15 -2.90
C LYS A 16 7.94 2.68 -4.34
N VAL A 17 6.69 2.55 -4.77
CA VAL A 17 6.34 2.07 -6.11
C VAL A 17 5.89 3.18 -7.04
N LYS A 18 5.44 4.32 -6.48
CA LYS A 18 5.16 5.54 -7.25
C LYS A 18 5.57 6.77 -6.45
N ASN A 19 6.15 7.75 -7.14
CA ASN A 19 6.49 9.06 -6.61
C ASN A 19 6.05 10.13 -7.61
N ASP A 20 4.97 10.84 -7.28
CA ASP A 20 4.46 11.94 -8.08
C ASP A 20 4.52 13.23 -7.26
N THR A 21 5.72 13.83 -7.23
CA THR A 21 6.11 15.03 -6.46
C THR A 21 5.81 14.97 -4.96
N ASN A 22 4.53 15.06 -4.59
CA ASN A 22 4.02 15.02 -3.22
C ASN A 22 3.14 13.80 -2.93
N LEU A 23 2.78 13.00 -3.94
CA LEU A 23 1.94 11.82 -3.78
C LEU A 23 2.82 10.57 -3.89
N GLU A 24 2.84 9.79 -2.82
CA GLU A 24 3.63 8.57 -2.76
C GLU A 24 2.71 7.34 -2.61
N VAL A 25 3.05 6.29 -3.34
CA VAL A 25 2.47 4.96 -3.14
C VAL A 25 3.59 4.03 -2.70
N TRP A 26 3.36 3.35 -1.59
CA TRP A 26 4.25 2.33 -1.08
C TRP A 26 3.52 1.00 -1.09
N ALA A 27 4.21 -0.07 -1.46
CA ALA A 27 3.65 -1.41 -1.41
C ALA A 27 4.69 -2.42 -0.94
N GLY A 28 4.20 -3.44 -0.22
CA GLY A 28 5.01 -4.56 0.25
C GLY A 28 4.18 -5.82 0.28
N SER A 29 4.76 -6.92 -0.18
CA SER A 29 4.13 -8.24 -0.07
C SER A 29 4.14 -8.68 1.39
N LEU A 30 2.99 -9.13 1.86
CA LEU A 30 2.78 -9.72 3.18
C LEU A 30 2.60 -11.23 3.07
N SER A 31 2.67 -11.91 4.21
CA SER A 31 2.39 -13.33 4.30
C SER A 31 0.97 -13.70 3.82
N GLY A 32 0.85 -14.89 3.20
CA GLY A 32 -0.44 -15.43 2.75
C GLY A 32 -1.03 -14.75 1.51
N ASN A 33 -0.19 -14.38 0.53
CA ASN A 33 -0.60 -13.72 -0.73
C ASN A 33 -1.34 -12.39 -0.52
N LYS A 34 -0.97 -11.66 0.53
CA LYS A 34 -1.52 -10.34 0.84
C LYS A 34 -0.53 -9.26 0.39
N THR A 35 -1.05 -8.06 0.14
CA THR A 35 -0.23 -6.90 -0.19
C THR A 35 -0.62 -5.75 0.74
N ALA A 36 0.36 -5.18 1.43
CA ALA A 36 0.20 -3.91 2.13
C ALA A 36 0.39 -2.76 1.14
N VAL A 37 -0.49 -1.76 1.21
CA VAL A 37 -0.41 -0.55 0.39
C VAL A 37 -0.55 0.66 1.31
N ILE A 38 0.31 1.66 1.13
CA ILE A 38 0.21 2.96 1.78
C ILE A 38 0.06 4.02 0.70
N LEU A 39 -0.99 4.82 0.82
CA LEU A 39 -1.23 6.00 0.01
C LEU A 39 -0.88 7.23 0.85
N TRP A 40 0.16 7.95 0.46
CA TRP A 40 0.68 9.06 1.26
C TRP A 40 0.66 10.35 0.46
N ASN A 41 -0.22 11.27 0.86
CA ASN A 41 -0.21 12.65 0.38
C ASN A 41 0.69 13.50 1.32
N ARG A 42 1.80 14.01 0.78
CA ARG A 42 2.77 14.88 1.47
C ARG A 42 2.52 16.36 1.20
N SER A 43 1.51 16.71 0.43
CA SER A 43 1.14 18.10 0.18
C SER A 43 0.33 18.68 1.35
N SER A 44 0.21 20.00 1.39
CA SER A 44 -0.59 20.73 2.38
C SER A 44 -2.09 20.78 2.03
N SER A 45 -2.50 20.21 0.89
CA SER A 45 -3.88 20.21 0.41
C SER A 45 -4.42 18.80 0.23
N ASN A 46 -5.75 18.66 0.18
CA ASN A 46 -6.36 17.36 -0.08
C ASN A 46 -6.11 16.94 -1.54
N ALA A 47 -5.72 15.68 -1.76
CA ALA A 47 -5.39 15.16 -3.09
C ALA A 47 -5.71 13.66 -3.19
N THR A 48 -6.14 13.25 -4.39
CA THR A 48 -6.41 11.85 -4.70
C THR A 48 -5.12 11.13 -5.02
N VAL A 49 -4.80 10.07 -4.27
CA VAL A 49 -3.67 9.17 -4.55
C VAL A 49 -4.20 7.86 -5.09
N THR A 50 -3.70 7.45 -6.26
CA THR A 50 -4.14 6.20 -6.92
C THR A 50 -2.97 5.21 -6.98
N ALA A 51 -3.19 4.01 -6.45
CA ALA A 51 -2.30 2.87 -6.62
C ALA A 51 -2.83 1.96 -7.74
N SER A 52 -2.01 1.73 -8.77
CA SER A 52 -2.35 0.80 -9.86
C SER A 52 -2.01 -0.63 -9.44
N TRP A 53 -2.81 -1.62 -9.86
CA TRP A 53 -2.54 -3.03 -9.54
C TRP A 53 -1.14 -3.50 -9.97
N SER A 54 -0.70 -3.07 -11.16
CA SER A 54 0.65 -3.34 -11.68
C SER A 54 1.75 -2.85 -10.74
N ASP A 55 1.56 -1.70 -10.11
CA ASP A 55 2.58 -1.02 -9.31
C ASP A 55 2.75 -1.73 -7.96
N ILE A 56 1.70 -2.41 -7.48
CA ILE A 56 1.67 -3.09 -6.19
C ILE A 56 1.76 -4.62 -6.32
N GLY A 57 2.20 -5.11 -7.48
CA GLY A 57 2.49 -6.52 -7.72
C GLY A 57 1.25 -7.41 -7.92
N LEU A 58 0.10 -6.81 -8.24
CA LEU A 58 -1.15 -7.54 -8.50
C LEU A 58 -1.45 -7.57 -10.01
N LYS A 59 -1.98 -8.71 -10.47
CA LYS A 59 -2.43 -8.83 -11.87
C LYS A 59 -3.69 -7.99 -12.08
N LEU A 60 -3.79 -7.33 -13.22
CA LEU A 60 -5.01 -6.64 -13.63
C LEU A 60 -6.20 -7.62 -13.59
N GLY A 61 -7.32 -7.18 -13.03
CA GLY A 61 -8.53 -8.00 -12.87
C GLY A 61 -8.55 -8.91 -11.64
N THR A 62 -7.49 -8.91 -10.81
CA THR A 62 -7.52 -9.64 -9.53
C THR A 62 -8.56 -9.02 -8.60
N LYS A 63 -9.50 -9.84 -8.11
CA LYS A 63 -10.43 -9.43 -7.05
C LYS A 63 -9.72 -9.55 -5.70
N VAL A 64 -9.76 -8.48 -4.91
CA VAL A 64 -9.17 -8.45 -3.57
C VAL A 64 -10.17 -7.84 -2.59
N ASP A 65 -10.15 -8.31 -1.35
CA ASP A 65 -10.83 -7.66 -0.24
C ASP A 65 -9.90 -6.62 0.37
N ALA A 66 -10.21 -5.34 0.16
CA ALA A 66 -9.48 -4.25 0.78
C ALA A 66 -9.95 -4.05 2.23
N ARG A 67 -9.00 -3.92 3.16
CA ARG A 67 -9.27 -3.56 4.56
C ARG A 67 -8.48 -2.33 4.93
N ASP A 68 -9.17 -1.27 5.32
CA ASP A 68 -8.54 -0.11 5.93
C ASP A 68 -8.06 -0.50 7.34
N LEU A 69 -6.84 -0.10 7.69
CA LEU A 69 -6.18 -0.45 8.94
C LEU A 69 -6.05 0.74 9.90
N TRP A 70 -6.42 1.95 9.47
CA TRP A 70 -6.33 3.20 10.24
C TRP A 70 -7.67 3.66 10.79
N VAL A 71 -8.75 3.40 10.06
CA VAL A 71 -10.11 3.69 10.55
C VAL A 71 -10.58 2.48 11.36
N VAL A 72 -10.14 2.42 12.62
CA VAL A 72 -10.67 1.48 13.63
C VAL A 72 -11.71 2.19 14.46
#